data_AF-A0A6V7JUZ6-F1
#
_entry.id   AF-A0A6V7JUZ6-F1
#
_cell.length_a   1.000
_cell.length_b   1.000
_cell.length_c   1.000
_cell.angle_alpha   90.00
_cell.angle_beta   90.00
_cell.angle_gamma   90.00
#
_symmetry.space_group_name_H-M   'P 1'
#
loop_
_entity.id
_entity.type
_entity.pdbx_description
1 polymer ?
#
loop_
_entity_poly.entity_id
_entity_poly.type
_entity_poly.pdbx_seq_one_letter_code
_entity_poly.pdbx_strand_id
1 'polypeptide(L)'
;KKYDAFLASESLIKQIPRLLGPGLNKAGKFPGLLTHQESMMAKIDEVKATIKLQMKKVLCLSVAVGHVDMTPDELVQNVHLAINFLVSLLKKHWQNVRSLHIKSSMGPPQRLY
;
A
#
# COMPACT_ATOMS: atom_id res chain seq x y z
N LYS A 1 -13.53 10.98 -6.08
CA LYS A 1 -13.06 9.72 -5.47
C LYS A 1 -13.02 9.94 -3.96
N LYS A 2 -14.02 9.44 -3.20
CA LYS A 2 -14.12 9.73 -1.74
C LYS A 2 -13.46 8.68 -0.84
N TYR A 3 -13.27 7.45 -1.33
CA TYR A 3 -12.72 6.35 -0.52
C TYR A 3 -11.71 5.53 -1.32
N ASP A 4 -10.57 5.22 -0.70
CA ASP A 4 -9.48 4.43 -1.30
C ASP A 4 -9.44 2.96 -0.87
N ALA A 5 -10.00 2.65 0.30
CA ALA A 5 -10.18 1.30 0.79
C ALA A 5 -11.65 1.07 1.17
N PHE A 6 -12.12 -0.16 0.93
CA PHE A 6 -13.43 -0.63 1.38
C PHE A 6 -13.20 -1.80 2.33
N LEU A 7 -14.02 -1.89 3.38
CA LEU A 7 -14.09 -3.04 4.27
C LEU A 7 -15.47 -3.69 4.05
N ALA A 8 -15.49 -5.01 3.94
CA ALA A 8 -16.72 -5.78 3.75
C ALA A 8 -16.83 -6.84 4.84
N SER A 9 -18.04 -7.03 5.38
CA SER A 9 -18.31 -8.13 6.31
C SER A 9 -18.13 -9.48 5.61
N GLU A 10 -17.78 -10.49 6.38
CA GLU A 10 -17.61 -11.86 5.91
C GLU A 10 -18.85 -12.42 5.18
N SER A 11 -20.04 -11.99 5.60
CA SER A 11 -21.31 -12.32 4.95
C SER A 11 -21.46 -11.71 3.55
N LEU A 12 -20.93 -10.51 3.32
CA LEU A 12 -21.09 -9.76 2.08
C LEU A 12 -19.96 -10.00 1.08
N ILE A 13 -18.76 -10.37 1.54
CA ILE A 13 -17.57 -10.51 0.67
C ILE A 13 -17.76 -11.54 -0.46
N LYS A 14 -18.58 -12.59 -0.23
CA LYS A 14 -18.88 -13.63 -1.22
C LYS A 14 -19.79 -13.14 -2.36
N GLN A 15 -20.59 -12.11 -2.11
CA GLN A 15 -21.54 -11.56 -3.10
C GLN A 15 -20.94 -10.41 -3.92
N ILE A 16 -19.92 -9.73 -3.38
CA ILE A 16 -19.30 -8.55 -3.98
C ILE A 16 -18.69 -8.81 -5.37
N PRO A 17 -17.96 -9.91 -5.64
CA PRO A 17 -17.45 -10.21 -6.98
C PRO A 17 -18.56 -10.36 -8.03
N ARG A 18 -19.73 -10.87 -7.64
CA ARG A 18 -20.85 -11.12 -8.57
C ARG A 18 -21.64 -9.84 -8.85
N LEU A 19 -21.91 -9.04 -7.82
CA LEU A 19 -22.76 -7.85 -7.92
C LEU A 19 -21.99 -6.60 -8.36
N LEU A 20 -20.76 -6.45 -7.87
CA LEU A 20 -19.96 -5.23 -8.04
C LEU A 20 -18.60 -5.52 -8.70
N GLY A 21 -18.39 -6.74 -9.19
CA GLY A 21 -17.14 -7.18 -9.83
C GLY A 21 -16.62 -6.23 -10.92
N PRO A 22 -17.45 -5.83 -11.90
CA PRO A 22 -16.98 -4.95 -12.98
C PRO A 22 -16.57 -3.55 -12.47
N GLY A 23 -17.28 -3.00 -11.50
CA GLY A 23 -17.03 -1.65 -10.96
C GLY A 23 -15.81 -1.61 -10.03
N LEU A 24 -15.71 -2.56 -9.10
CA LEU A 24 -14.66 -2.60 -8.09
C LEU A 24 -13.32 -3.11 -8.64
N ASN A 25 -13.33 -4.03 -9.60
CA ASN A 25 -12.12 -4.50 -10.26
C ASN A 25 -11.53 -3.42 -11.19
N LYS A 26 -12.39 -2.70 -11.93
CA LYS A 26 -11.97 -1.54 -12.74
C LYS A 26 -11.41 -0.39 -11.88
N ALA A 27 -11.92 -0.23 -10.65
CA ALA A 27 -11.39 0.71 -9.67
C ALA A 27 -10.11 0.24 -8.97
N GLY A 28 -9.77 -1.05 -9.04
CA GLY A 28 -8.62 -1.65 -8.35
C GLY A 28 -8.74 -1.67 -6.82
N LYS A 29 -9.96 -1.53 -6.29
CA LYS A 29 -10.24 -1.38 -4.85
C LYS A 29 -11.08 -2.53 -4.34
N PHE A 30 -10.49 -3.72 -4.30
CA PHE A 30 -11.16 -4.88 -3.74
C PHE A 30 -11.27 -4.74 -2.21
N PRO A 31 -12.43 -5.00 -1.60
CA PRO A 31 -12.62 -4.81 -0.16
C PRO A 31 -11.74 -5.74 0.67
N GLY A 32 -11.24 -5.24 1.80
CA GLY A 32 -10.68 -6.06 2.85
C GLY A 32 -11.78 -6.78 3.64
N LEU A 33 -11.46 -7.96 4.17
CA LEU A 33 -12.38 -8.73 4.99
C LEU A 33 -12.42 -8.15 6.41
N LEU A 34 -13.63 -7.92 6.92
CA LEU A 34 -13.87 -7.58 8.33
C LEU A 34 -14.53 -8.79 8.99
N THR A 35 -13.81 -9.41 9.94
CA THR A 35 -14.34 -10.49 10.77
C THR A 35 -15.24 -9.91 11.85
N HIS A 36 -16.25 -10.66 12.28
CA HIS A 36 -17.19 -10.21 13.33
C HIS A 36 -16.55 -10.08 14.72
N GLN A 37 -15.32 -10.55 14.90
CA GLN A 37 -14.59 -10.54 16.17
C GLN A 37 -13.66 -9.34 16.33
N GLU A 38 -13.32 -8.64 15.23
CA GLU A 38 -12.40 -7.50 15.27
C GLU A 38 -13.14 -6.17 15.45
N SER A 39 -12.54 -5.25 16.20
CA SER A 39 -13.04 -3.87 16.28
C SER A 39 -12.89 -3.18 14.93
N MET A 40 -14.00 -2.66 14.40
CA MET A 40 -14.02 -1.92 13.13
C MET A 40 -13.05 -0.74 13.14
N MET A 41 -12.88 -0.07 14.29
CA MET A 41 -12.02 1.10 14.42
C MET A 41 -10.54 0.73 14.31
N ALA A 42 -10.13 -0.37 14.95
CA ALA A 42 -8.77 -0.89 14.84
C ALA A 42 -8.43 -1.29 13.41
N LYS A 43 -9.36 -1.95 12.71
CA LYS A 43 -9.14 -2.37 11.32
C LYS A 43 -9.04 -1.19 10.35
N ILE A 44 -9.80 -0.12 10.61
CA ILE A 44 -9.71 1.12 9.83
C ILE A 44 -8.32 1.73 9.98
N ASP A 45 -7.78 1.79 11.20
CA ASP A 45 -6.46 2.38 11.43
C ASP A 45 -5.33 1.51 10.88
N GLU A 46 -5.44 0.18 10.94
CA GLU A 46 -4.54 -0.74 10.23
C GLU A 46 -4.54 -0.46 8.72
N VAL A 47 -5.72 -0.32 8.11
CA VAL A 47 -5.84 -0.07 6.66
C VAL A 47 -5.31 1.30 6.27
N LYS A 48 -5.47 2.33 7.13
CA LYS A 48 -4.88 3.65 6.91
C LYS A 48 -3.35 3.63 7.00
N ALA A 49 -2.80 2.85 7.93
CA ALA A 49 -1.36 2.71 8.13
C ALA A 49 -0.71 1.77 7.11
N THR A 50 -1.50 0.92 6.44
CA THR A 50 -0.98 -0.04 5.47
C THR A 50 -0.87 0.58 4.09
N ILE A 51 0.30 0.45 3.49
CA ILE A 51 0.55 0.90 2.13
C ILE A 51 0.53 -0.31 1.18
N LYS A 52 -0.35 -0.29 0.18
CA LYS A 52 -0.43 -1.37 -0.83
C LYS A 52 0.62 -1.18 -1.93
N LEU A 53 1.61 -2.05 -1.94
CA LEU A 53 2.53 -2.23 -3.07
C LEU A 53 1.88 -3.14 -4.11
N GLN A 54 1.32 -2.55 -5.18
CA GLN A 54 0.81 -3.33 -6.31
C GLN A 54 1.77 -3.25 -7.50
N MET A 55 2.50 -4.33 -7.75
CA MET A 55 3.25 -4.48 -8.98
C MET A 55 2.27 -4.68 -10.15
N LYS A 56 2.14 -3.66 -11.01
CA LYS A 56 1.49 -3.78 -12.33
C LYS A 56 2.54 -4.20 -13.37
N LYS A 57 2.17 -4.21 -14.66
CA LYS A 57 3.11 -4.41 -15.80
C LYS A 57 4.13 -3.26 -15.97
N VAL A 58 4.49 -2.55 -14.91
CA VAL A 58 5.42 -1.40 -14.93
C VAL A 58 6.56 -1.69 -13.97
N LEU A 59 7.78 -1.34 -14.38
CA LEU A 59 9.01 -1.60 -13.63
C LEU A 59 9.28 -0.57 -12.51
N CYS A 60 8.60 0.57 -12.55
CA CYS A 60 8.73 1.65 -11.56
C CYS A 60 7.49 1.69 -10.66
N LEU A 61 7.72 1.68 -9.35
CA LEU A 61 6.69 1.83 -8.32
C LEU A 61 6.99 3.10 -7.53
N SER A 62 5.98 3.94 -7.34
CA SER A 62 6.07 5.13 -6.50
C SER A 62 5.07 5.00 -5.38
N VAL A 63 5.56 5.09 -4.15
CA VAL A 63 4.79 4.83 -2.95
C VAL A 63 5.08 5.90 -1.91
N ALA A 64 4.04 6.37 -1.24
CA ALA A 64 4.14 7.31 -0.13
C ALA A 64 4.50 6.54 1.14
N VAL A 65 5.60 6.92 1.79
CA VAL A 65 6.17 6.21 2.96
C VAL A 65 6.05 7.03 4.25
N GLY A 66 5.50 8.25 4.18
CA GLY A 66 5.25 9.07 5.37
C GLY A 66 4.57 10.40 5.09
N HIS A 67 4.18 11.10 6.16
CA HIS A 67 3.58 12.43 6.17
C HIS A 67 4.57 13.48 6.69
N VAL A 68 4.26 14.76 6.48
CA VAL A 68 5.12 15.90 6.91
C VAL A 68 5.17 16.04 8.44
N ASP A 69 4.16 15.54 9.15
CA ASP A 69 4.07 15.63 10.62
C ASP A 69 4.84 14.52 11.35
N MET A 70 5.43 13.57 10.62
CA MET A 70 6.25 12.50 11.20
C MET A 70 7.66 12.98 11.50
N THR A 71 8.27 12.41 12.53
CA THR A 71 9.67 12.71 12.86
C THR A 71 10.63 12.13 11.81
N PRO A 72 11.84 12.72 11.64
CA PRO A 72 12.81 12.21 10.67
C PRO A 72 13.24 10.77 10.96
N ASP A 73 13.31 10.36 12.22
CA ASP A 73 13.70 8.99 12.60
C ASP A 73 12.63 7.97 12.21
N GLU A 74 11.35 8.27 12.43
CA GLU A 74 10.23 7.43 11.99
C GLU A 74 10.19 7.32 10.46
N LEU A 75 10.46 8.41 9.75
CA LEU A 75 10.53 8.41 8.29
C LEU A 75 11.65 7.48 7.77
N VAL A 76 12.83 7.54 8.38
CA VAL A 76 13.96 6.68 8.01
C VAL A 76 13.62 5.20 8.28
N GLN A 77 13.02 4.89 9.43
CA GLN A 77 12.58 3.53 9.74
C GLN A 77 11.54 3.02 8.74
N ASN A 78 10.53 3.84 8.41
CA ASN A 78 9.50 3.48 7.44
C ASN A 78 10.09 3.25 6.04
N VAL A 79 11.04 4.09 5.62
CA VAL A 79 11.76 3.93 4.34
C VAL A 79 12.54 2.62 4.29
N HIS A 80 13.30 2.31 5.34
CA HIS A 80 14.02 1.04 5.42
C HIS A 80 13.08 -0.17 5.39
N LEU A 81 11.98 -0.12 6.15
CA LEU A 81 11.00 -1.21 6.20
C LEU A 81 10.33 -1.41 4.83
N ALA A 82 9.94 -0.34 4.15
CA ALA A 82 9.34 -0.39 2.82
C ALA A 82 10.30 -0.97 1.76
N ILE A 83 11.57 -0.54 1.76
CA ILE A 83 12.59 -1.06 0.83
C ILE A 83 12.86 -2.54 1.10
N ASN A 84 13.06 -2.93 2.35
CA ASN A 84 13.34 -4.32 2.71
C ASN A 84 12.18 -5.25 2.37
N PHE A 85 10.94 -4.81 2.61
CA PHE A 85 9.75 -5.57 2.24
C PHE A 85 9.59 -5.69 0.72
N LEU A 86 9.90 -4.64 -0.05
CA LEU A 86 9.86 -4.73 -1.51
C LEU A 86 10.92 -5.70 -2.05
N VAL A 87 12.15 -5.62 -1.52
CA VAL A 87 13.27 -6.47 -1.93
C VAL A 87 13.03 -7.94 -1.59
N SER A 88 12.39 -8.24 -0.46
CA SER A 88 12.09 -9.62 -0.07
C SER A 88 11.09 -10.31 -1.01
N LEU A 89 10.20 -9.53 -1.64
CA LEU A 89 9.22 -10.04 -2.62
C LEU A 89 9.84 -10.34 -4.00
N LEU A 90 11.06 -9.85 -4.30
CA LEU A 90 11.72 -10.04 -5.58
C LEU A 90 12.57 -11.32 -5.57
N LYS A 91 12.41 -12.18 -6.60
CA LYS A 91 13.12 -13.47 -6.73
C LYS A 91 14.66 -13.39 -6.69
N LYS A 92 15.25 -12.23 -6.98
CA LYS A 92 16.71 -11.98 -6.92
C LYS A 92 17.08 -10.84 -5.96
N HIS A 93 16.16 -10.45 -5.08
CA HIS A 93 16.36 -9.38 -4.10
C HIS A 93 16.99 -8.12 -4.72
N TRP A 94 18.12 -7.66 -4.17
CA TRP A 94 18.85 -6.45 -4.58
C TRP A 94 19.38 -6.48 -6.01
N GLN A 95 19.66 -7.66 -6.59
CA GLN A 95 20.12 -7.75 -7.98
C GLN A 95 19.05 -7.33 -8.99
N ASN A 96 17.78 -7.35 -8.58
CA ASN A 96 16.66 -6.92 -9.41
C ASN A 96 16.30 -5.44 -9.21
N VAL A 97 17.00 -4.74 -8.31
CA VAL A 97 16.83 -3.31 -8.06
C VAL A 97 17.94 -2.56 -8.80
N ARG A 98 17.58 -1.74 -9.79
CA ARG A 98 18.54 -0.94 -10.56
C ARG A 98 18.87 0.40 -9.91
N SER A 99 17.86 1.04 -9.33
CA SER A 99 18.00 2.35 -8.71
C SER A 99 16.85 2.65 -7.75
N LEU A 100 17.12 3.34 -6.65
CA LEU A 100 16.14 3.80 -5.67
C LEU A 100 16.21 5.32 -5.56
N HIS A 101 15.04 5.97 -5.69
CA HIS A 101 14.92 7.42 -5.63
C HIS A 101 13.91 7.80 -4.55
N ILE A 102 14.27 8.75 -3.70
CA ILE A 102 13.39 9.38 -2.73
C ILE A 102 13.10 10.80 -3.21
N LYS A 103 11.82 11.17 -3.26
CA LYS A 103 11.41 12.53 -3.51
C LYS A 103 10.41 12.97 -2.45
N SER A 104 10.49 14.22 -2.03
CA SER A 104 9.44 14.87 -1.26
C SER A 104 8.39 15.48 -2.22
N SER A 105 7.28 15.97 -1.66
CA SER A 105 6.19 16.55 -2.45
C SER A 105 6.65 17.76 -3.29
N MET A 106 7.60 18.54 -2.78
CA MET A 106 8.05 19.80 -3.38
C MET A 106 9.57 19.86 -3.62
N GLY A 107 10.32 18.80 -3.28
CA GLY A 107 11.78 18.80 -3.36
C GLY A 107 12.34 17.99 -4.54
N PRO A 108 13.61 18.23 -4.88
CA PRO A 108 14.30 17.45 -5.92
C PRO A 108 14.45 15.99 -5.50
N PRO A 109 14.41 15.04 -6.45
CA PRO A 109 14.63 13.63 -6.17
C PRO A 109 16.09 13.39 -5.75
N GLN A 110 16.27 12.70 -4.64
CA GLN A 110 17.56 12.21 -4.16
C GLN A 110 17.69 10.72 -4.48
N ARG A 111 18.83 10.33 -5.05
CA ARG A 111 19.12 8.93 -5.39
C ARG A 111 19.86 8.26 -4.22
N LEU A 112 19.31 7.15 -3.73
CA LEU A 112 19.94 6.34 -2.69
C LEU A 112 20.77 5.18 -3.27
N TYR A 113 20.36 4.64 -4.42
CA TYR A 113 20.97 3.49 -5.10
C TYR A 113 20.79 3.65 -6.61
#